data_AF-A0A524DPI4-F1
#
_entry.id   AF-A0A524DPI4-F1
#
_cell.length_a   1.000
_cell.length_b   1.000
_cell.length_c   1.000
_cell.angle_alpha   90.00
_cell.angle_beta   90.00
_cell.angle_gamma   90.00
#
_symmetry.space_group_name_H-M   'P 1'
#
loop_
_entity.id
_entity.type
_entity.pdbx_description
1 polymer ?
#
loop_
_entity_poly.entity_id
_entity_poly.type
_entity_poly.pdbx_seq_one_letter_code
_entity_poly.pdbx_strand_id
1 'polypeptide(L)'
;GYKTFDPSLLGELNYEKYADVITTMQLERLLNSDGPTRGKVVKPSNGAIPKKISFILCVGSRNKAIHREYCSQVCCNTAIKQAVLIKKEYPETSINIYYTDIRANGKNCEEFYNRAREVFGIRFIKSNISAVLKSDVSKEGRLLIRGEDIIEDKIFENETDLVVLAVGIEPAPDTDKLSQILNISQDNYGFLLEKHLKIKPSETSVNGIFIAGAIQAPKDIPSSIAQAESAAAKSVALLSRGQVELDPHIVYYDAEKCDLCRLCENICQFNAIKIEDNKLTLTQANCSGCGACAAMCPNDALFIPGFRQDQLNKQITKVLGENKKEFPLIMAFLCNWCSYVGADLAGTSKITYPSNIRVVHVMCTAMLDPALVFESFFQGADGVLIAGCHEQDCHYDTGFLKAKTRYASIREMLAESGINENRVKIVSISAGEGEKYAKVISEFKKELEQLGPIRPNEYIKPAIEEKKEEEKARLDEI
;
A
#
# COMPACT_ATOMS: atom_id res chain seq x y z
N GLY A 1 -2.62 16.22 -1.03
CA GLY A 1 -3.58 16.53 -2.12
C GLY A 1 -3.42 15.50 -3.21
N TYR A 2 -3.43 15.88 -4.47
CA TYR A 2 -3.16 14.98 -5.60
C TYR A 2 -2.38 15.69 -6.71
N LYS A 3 -1.85 14.92 -7.66
CA LYS A 3 -1.43 15.40 -8.99
C LYS A 3 -2.21 14.66 -10.07
N THR A 4 -2.22 15.16 -11.29
CA THR A 4 -2.80 14.41 -12.42
C THR A 4 -1.79 13.47 -13.05
N PHE A 5 -2.28 12.36 -13.58
CA PHE A 5 -1.50 11.45 -14.40
C PHE A 5 -0.88 12.17 -15.59
N ASP A 6 0.35 11.81 -15.94
CA ASP A 6 1.06 12.30 -17.11
C ASP A 6 0.77 11.41 -18.35
N PRO A 7 0.00 11.90 -19.34
CA PRO A 7 -0.33 11.10 -20.52
C PRO A 7 0.83 10.87 -21.48
N SER A 8 1.99 11.50 -21.29
CA SER A 8 3.18 11.25 -22.12
C SER A 8 3.62 9.77 -22.07
N LEU A 9 3.27 9.07 -20.99
CA LEU A 9 3.51 7.64 -20.78
C LEU A 9 2.66 6.74 -21.69
N LEU A 10 1.59 7.27 -22.29
CA LEU A 10 0.72 6.57 -23.23
C LEU A 10 1.01 7.07 -24.65
N GLY A 11 2.07 6.52 -25.25
CA GLY A 11 2.60 6.97 -26.54
C GLY A 11 1.57 6.92 -27.69
N GLU A 12 0.58 6.03 -27.61
CA GLU A 12 -0.51 5.91 -28.57
C GLU A 12 -1.44 7.13 -28.61
N LEU A 13 -1.51 7.91 -27.52
CA LEU A 13 -2.33 9.11 -27.43
C LEU A 13 -1.61 10.35 -27.97
N ASN A 14 -0.31 10.26 -28.25
CA ASN A 14 0.52 11.32 -28.84
C ASN A 14 0.38 12.69 -28.14
N TYR A 15 0.20 12.68 -26.81
CA TYR A 15 0.28 13.87 -25.96
C TYR A 15 1.67 14.51 -26.07
N GLU A 16 1.75 15.85 -26.03
CA GLU A 16 2.94 16.69 -26.31
C GLU A 16 3.49 16.65 -27.74
N LYS A 17 3.32 15.53 -28.47
CA LYS A 17 3.69 15.44 -29.88
C LYS A 17 2.75 16.26 -30.76
N TYR A 18 1.46 16.27 -30.45
CA TYR A 18 0.46 17.10 -31.13
C TYR A 18 -0.04 18.19 -30.19
N ALA A 19 0.15 19.46 -30.57
CA ALA A 19 -0.22 20.61 -29.74
C ALA A 19 -1.72 20.66 -29.39
N ASP A 20 -2.58 20.13 -30.26
CA ASP A 20 -4.04 20.11 -30.06
C ASP A 20 -4.54 18.86 -29.31
N VAL A 21 -3.64 18.11 -28.65
CA VAL A 21 -3.96 17.08 -27.67
C VAL A 21 -3.67 17.64 -26.28
N ILE A 22 -4.72 17.95 -25.53
CA ILE A 22 -4.63 18.59 -24.21
C ILE A 22 -5.24 17.72 -23.11
N THR A 23 -4.93 18.00 -21.86
CA THR A 23 -5.56 17.37 -20.69
C THR A 23 -6.80 18.13 -20.23
N THR A 24 -7.66 17.47 -19.44
CA THR A 24 -8.77 18.14 -18.76
C THR A 24 -8.32 19.28 -17.86
N MET A 25 -7.12 19.22 -17.27
CA MET A 25 -6.57 20.33 -16.46
C MET A 25 -6.16 21.52 -17.31
N GLN A 26 -5.57 21.30 -18.49
CA GLN A 26 -5.30 22.37 -19.44
C GLN A 26 -6.60 23.00 -19.93
N LEU A 27 -7.62 22.18 -20.23
CA LEU A 27 -8.94 22.70 -20.62
C LEU A 27 -9.62 23.51 -19.49
N GLU A 28 -9.50 23.10 -18.22
CA GLU A 28 -9.95 23.95 -17.09
C GLU A 28 -9.30 25.33 -17.12
N ARG A 29 -7.98 25.41 -17.43
CA ARG A 29 -7.31 26.71 -17.55
C ARG A 29 -7.84 27.52 -18.73
N LEU A 30 -8.17 26.90 -19.85
CA LEU A 30 -8.75 27.60 -21.01
C LEU A 30 -10.18 28.10 -20.74
N LEU A 31 -10.99 27.31 -20.03
CA LEU A 31 -12.36 27.66 -19.66
C LEU A 31 -12.45 28.74 -18.57
N ASN A 32 -11.39 28.90 -17.77
CA ASN A 32 -11.36 29.87 -16.68
C ASN A 32 -11.23 31.32 -17.21
N SER A 33 -12.07 32.23 -16.71
CA SER A 33 -12.05 33.67 -17.06
C SER A 33 -10.73 34.36 -16.69
N ASP A 34 -10.07 33.91 -15.62
CA ASP A 34 -8.73 34.34 -15.20
C ASP A 34 -7.64 33.40 -15.73
N GLY A 35 -8.00 32.58 -16.72
CA GLY A 35 -7.11 31.71 -17.46
C GLY A 35 -6.26 32.45 -18.49
N PRO A 36 -5.25 31.78 -19.06
CA PRO A 36 -4.36 32.38 -20.08
C PRO A 36 -5.11 32.87 -21.32
N THR A 37 -6.28 32.30 -21.62
CA THR A 37 -7.11 32.65 -22.78
C THR A 37 -8.39 33.41 -22.39
N ARG A 38 -8.50 33.86 -21.14
CA ARG A 38 -9.66 34.60 -20.60
C ARG A 38 -11.01 33.93 -20.86
N GLY A 39 -11.09 32.62 -20.62
CA GLY A 39 -12.29 31.82 -20.81
C GLY A 39 -12.55 31.35 -22.25
N LYS A 40 -11.67 31.67 -23.20
CA LYS A 40 -11.83 31.23 -24.59
C LYS A 40 -11.17 29.87 -24.81
N VAL A 41 -11.95 28.90 -25.25
CA VAL A 41 -11.43 27.59 -25.68
C VAL A 41 -10.89 27.71 -27.10
N VAL A 42 -9.58 27.56 -27.23
CA VAL A 42 -8.84 27.69 -28.48
C VAL A 42 -7.92 26.49 -28.67
N LYS A 43 -7.60 26.19 -29.92
CA LYS A 43 -6.56 25.23 -30.29
C LYS A 43 -5.18 25.79 -29.95
N PRO A 44 -4.36 25.08 -29.14
CA PRO A 44 -3.01 25.53 -28.84
C PRO A 44 -2.12 25.73 -30.07
N SER A 45 -2.36 24.99 -31.17
CA SER A 45 -1.53 25.09 -32.38
C SER A 45 -1.60 26.43 -33.12
N ASN A 46 -2.76 27.08 -33.14
CA ASN A 46 -3.02 28.27 -33.98
C ASN A 46 -4.02 29.27 -33.39
N GLY A 47 -4.54 29.04 -32.18
CA GLY A 47 -5.48 29.94 -31.51
C GLY A 47 -6.90 29.95 -32.08
N ALA A 48 -7.23 29.13 -33.07
CA ALA A 48 -8.57 29.06 -33.63
C ALA A 48 -9.55 28.32 -32.69
N ILE A 49 -10.84 28.66 -32.77
CA ILE A 49 -11.88 27.99 -31.99
C ILE A 49 -12.15 26.60 -32.60
N PRO A 50 -12.07 25.51 -31.83
CA PRO A 50 -12.34 24.16 -32.33
C PRO A 50 -13.84 23.96 -32.60
N LYS A 51 -14.18 23.43 -33.77
CA LYS A 51 -15.57 23.09 -34.16
C LYS A 51 -15.92 21.65 -33.80
N LYS A 52 -14.93 20.76 -33.69
CA LYS A 52 -15.08 19.38 -33.23
C LYS A 52 -14.12 19.09 -32.07
N ILE A 53 -14.66 18.61 -30.94
CA ILE A 53 -13.87 18.27 -29.75
C ILE A 53 -14.15 16.83 -29.35
N SER A 54 -13.09 16.09 -29.05
CA SER A 54 -13.15 14.69 -28.65
C SER A 54 -12.55 14.50 -27.26
N PHE A 55 -13.35 14.04 -26.30
CA PHE A 55 -12.87 13.64 -24.98
C PHE A 55 -12.56 12.14 -24.95
N ILE A 56 -11.41 11.76 -24.41
CA ILE A 56 -11.05 10.36 -24.15
C ILE A 56 -11.05 10.15 -22.64
N LEU A 57 -11.91 9.25 -22.17
CA LEU A 57 -12.00 8.92 -20.74
C LEU A 57 -10.98 7.87 -20.30
N CYS A 58 -10.82 7.74 -18.98
CA CYS A 58 -9.95 6.75 -18.32
C CYS A 58 -8.46 6.85 -18.68
N VAL A 59 -7.97 8.02 -19.09
CA VAL A 59 -6.54 8.22 -19.38
C VAL A 59 -5.75 8.17 -18.07
N GLY A 60 -4.90 7.16 -17.89
CA GLY A 60 -4.18 6.95 -16.63
C GLY A 60 -5.00 6.32 -15.51
N SER A 61 -6.09 5.62 -15.83
CA SER A 61 -6.94 4.92 -14.84
C SER A 61 -7.56 3.68 -15.45
N ARG A 62 -7.91 2.70 -14.60
CA ARG A 62 -8.46 1.40 -15.04
C ARG A 62 -7.56 0.71 -16.09
N ASN A 63 -6.25 0.90 -15.97
CA ASN A 63 -5.25 0.38 -16.89
C ASN A 63 -4.20 -0.43 -16.11
N LYS A 64 -4.26 -1.75 -16.29
CA LYS A 64 -3.36 -2.71 -15.64
C LYS A 64 -1.92 -2.63 -16.19
N ALA A 65 -1.75 -2.30 -17.46
CA ALA A 65 -0.43 -2.25 -18.11
C ALA A 65 0.50 -1.20 -17.50
N ILE A 66 -0.07 -0.14 -16.91
CA ILE A 66 0.66 0.94 -16.23
C ILE A 66 0.49 0.91 -14.70
N HIS A 67 0.03 -0.21 -14.13
CA HIS A 67 -0.21 -0.37 -12.69
C HIS A 67 -1.15 0.70 -12.08
N ARG A 68 -2.23 1.03 -12.80
CA ARG A 68 -3.28 1.97 -12.38
C ARG A 68 -4.66 1.35 -12.56
N GLU A 69 -4.93 0.28 -11.82
CA GLU A 69 -6.19 -0.48 -11.94
C GLU A 69 -7.40 0.21 -11.31
N TYR A 70 -7.19 1.24 -10.48
CA TYR A 70 -8.26 2.01 -9.85
C TYR A 70 -8.94 3.00 -10.82
N CYS A 71 -10.14 3.44 -10.43
CA CYS A 71 -10.87 4.50 -11.10
C CYS A 71 -10.62 5.85 -10.42
N SER A 72 -10.30 6.89 -11.19
CA SER A 72 -10.09 8.24 -10.64
C SER A 72 -11.37 8.98 -10.22
N GLN A 73 -12.53 8.32 -10.27
CA GLN A 73 -13.85 8.77 -9.82
C GLN A 73 -14.45 10.02 -10.50
N VAL A 74 -13.67 11.06 -10.74
CA VAL A 74 -14.15 12.40 -11.13
C VAL A 74 -14.08 12.68 -12.63
N CYS A 75 -13.31 11.90 -13.39
CA CYS A 75 -13.01 12.18 -14.79
C CYS A 75 -14.25 12.15 -15.71
N CYS A 76 -15.22 11.28 -15.44
CA CYS A 76 -16.51 11.26 -16.17
C CYS A 76 -17.29 12.57 -15.96
N ASN A 77 -17.58 12.92 -14.70
CA ASN A 77 -18.32 14.14 -14.37
C ASN A 77 -17.59 15.41 -14.83
N THR A 78 -16.26 15.43 -14.75
CA THR A 78 -15.44 16.56 -15.21
C THR A 78 -15.56 16.75 -16.72
N ALA A 79 -15.44 15.68 -17.51
CA ALA A 79 -15.57 15.75 -18.96
C ALA A 79 -16.99 16.20 -19.37
N ILE A 80 -18.03 15.66 -18.72
CA ILE A 80 -19.43 16.09 -18.97
C ILE A 80 -19.60 17.57 -18.63
N LYS A 81 -19.09 18.03 -17.48
CA LYS A 81 -19.13 19.45 -17.08
C LYS A 81 -18.49 20.34 -18.13
N GLN A 82 -17.25 20.02 -18.53
CA GLN A 82 -16.49 20.81 -19.51
C GLN A 82 -17.19 20.82 -20.87
N ALA A 83 -17.70 19.68 -21.33
CA ALA A 83 -18.46 19.59 -22.58
C ALA A 83 -19.72 20.47 -22.55
N VAL A 84 -20.48 20.46 -21.45
CA VAL A 84 -21.67 21.31 -21.28
C VAL A 84 -21.30 22.80 -21.26
N LEU A 85 -20.21 23.18 -20.57
CA LEU A 85 -19.73 24.56 -20.55
C LEU A 85 -19.36 25.05 -21.96
N ILE A 86 -18.65 24.22 -22.73
CA ILE A 86 -18.31 24.52 -24.13
C ILE A 86 -19.57 24.66 -24.97
N LYS A 87 -20.54 23.76 -24.83
CA LYS A 87 -21.81 23.82 -25.58
C LYS A 87 -22.65 25.06 -25.27
N LYS A 88 -22.56 25.60 -24.05
CA LYS A 88 -23.23 26.85 -23.70
C LYS A 88 -22.62 28.06 -24.40
N GLU A 89 -21.29 28.09 -24.52
CA GLU A 89 -20.56 29.19 -25.16
C GLU A 89 -20.55 29.06 -26.69
N TYR A 90 -20.39 27.83 -27.19
CA TYR A 90 -20.30 27.47 -28.61
C TYR A 90 -21.31 26.37 -28.94
N PRO A 91 -22.59 26.70 -29.15
CA PRO A 91 -23.66 25.72 -29.40
C PRO A 91 -23.40 24.81 -30.61
N GLU A 92 -22.78 25.36 -31.66
CA GLU A 92 -22.48 24.66 -32.91
C GLU A 92 -21.31 23.66 -32.82
N THR A 93 -20.50 23.71 -31.75
CA THR A 93 -19.36 22.80 -31.60
C THR A 93 -19.84 21.37 -31.40
N SER A 94 -19.38 20.44 -32.24
CA SER A 94 -19.67 19.01 -32.09
C SER A 94 -18.75 18.42 -31.02
N ILE A 95 -19.32 17.72 -30.04
CA ILE A 95 -18.54 17.10 -28.95
C ILE A 95 -18.83 15.60 -28.90
N ASN A 96 -17.75 14.82 -28.89
CA ASN A 96 -17.77 13.38 -28.67
C ASN A 96 -17.07 13.06 -27.34
N ILE A 97 -17.64 12.16 -26.55
CA ILE A 97 -17.02 11.58 -25.35
C ILE A 97 -16.88 10.08 -25.55
N TYR A 98 -15.63 9.61 -25.64
CA TYR A 98 -15.26 8.22 -25.81
C TYR A 98 -15.03 7.57 -24.44
N TYR A 99 -15.79 6.52 -24.14
CA TYR A 99 -15.84 5.94 -22.79
C TYR A 99 -15.95 4.42 -22.78
N THR A 100 -15.52 3.81 -21.67
CA THR A 100 -15.82 2.40 -21.36
C THR A 100 -17.11 2.29 -20.57
N ASP A 101 -17.18 2.98 -19.42
CA ASP A 101 -18.39 3.13 -18.61
C ASP A 101 -18.52 4.59 -18.16
N ILE A 102 -19.74 5.14 -18.19
CA ILE A 102 -20.04 6.43 -17.58
C ILE A 102 -20.31 6.23 -16.11
N ARG A 103 -19.48 6.83 -15.26
CA ARG A 103 -19.65 6.84 -13.81
C ARG A 103 -20.12 8.22 -13.35
N ALA A 104 -21.41 8.49 -13.56
CA ALA A 104 -22.08 9.70 -13.11
C ALA A 104 -22.49 9.59 -11.63
N ASN A 105 -21.52 9.36 -10.75
CA ASN A 105 -21.76 9.13 -9.33
C ASN A 105 -21.95 10.43 -8.55
N GLY A 106 -22.82 10.41 -7.55
CA GLY A 106 -23.19 11.56 -6.73
C GLY A 106 -24.62 12.02 -6.96
N LYS A 107 -25.11 12.89 -6.09
CA LYS A 107 -26.46 13.45 -6.20
C LYS A 107 -26.58 14.27 -7.48
N ASN A 108 -27.63 14.06 -8.26
CA ASN A 108 -27.95 14.77 -9.50
C ASN A 108 -26.93 14.56 -10.65
N CYS A 109 -25.97 13.63 -10.52
CA CYS A 109 -24.95 13.45 -11.56
C CYS A 109 -25.50 12.68 -12.77
N GLU A 110 -26.37 11.69 -12.56
CA GLU A 110 -27.05 10.98 -13.65
C GLU A 110 -27.99 11.90 -14.42
N GLU A 111 -28.73 12.74 -13.73
CA GLU A 111 -29.60 13.77 -14.33
C GLU A 111 -28.79 14.81 -15.11
N PHE A 112 -27.57 15.12 -14.64
CA PHE A 112 -26.64 15.99 -15.36
C PHE A 112 -26.10 15.31 -16.63
N TYR A 113 -25.77 14.02 -16.57
CA TYR A 113 -25.40 13.22 -17.73
C TYR A 113 -26.53 13.15 -18.78
N ASN A 114 -27.76 12.88 -18.36
CA ASN A 114 -28.92 12.87 -19.26
C ASN A 114 -29.14 14.23 -19.91
N ARG A 115 -29.04 15.32 -19.14
CA ARG A 115 -29.11 16.69 -19.67
C ARG A 115 -28.03 16.99 -20.71
N ALA A 116 -26.80 16.52 -20.49
CA ALA A 116 -25.71 16.67 -21.44
C ALA A 116 -26.03 16.01 -22.80
N ARG A 117 -26.71 14.86 -22.78
CA ARG A 117 -27.14 14.13 -23.98
C ARG A 117 -28.35 14.77 -24.65
N GLU A 118 -29.42 14.97 -23.90
CA GLU A 118 -30.74 15.33 -24.43
C GLU A 118 -30.85 16.80 -24.80
N VAL A 119 -30.27 17.70 -23.99
CA VAL A 119 -30.40 19.14 -24.17
C VAL A 119 -29.23 19.72 -24.95
N PHE A 120 -28.00 19.28 -24.64
CA PHE A 120 -26.79 19.84 -25.25
C PHE A 120 -26.29 19.02 -26.46
N GLY A 121 -26.91 17.87 -26.76
CA GLY A 121 -26.57 17.05 -27.92
C GLY A 121 -25.14 16.51 -27.90
N ILE A 122 -24.55 16.30 -26.71
CA ILE A 122 -23.22 15.71 -26.57
C ILE A 122 -23.32 14.22 -26.89
N ARG A 123 -22.45 13.73 -27.79
CA ARG A 123 -22.44 12.33 -28.21
C ARG A 123 -21.53 11.51 -27.30
N PHE A 124 -22.04 10.39 -26.81
CA PHE A 124 -21.30 9.45 -25.99
C PHE A 124 -21.11 8.17 -26.80
N ILE A 125 -19.87 7.77 -27.00
CA ILE A 125 -19.49 6.65 -27.85
C ILE A 125 -18.79 5.63 -26.95
N LYS A 126 -19.40 4.45 -26.78
CA LYS A 126 -18.81 3.38 -25.98
C LYS A 126 -17.72 2.71 -26.80
N SER A 127 -16.46 2.93 -26.44
CA SER A 127 -15.35 2.61 -27.33
C SER A 127 -14.07 2.20 -26.61
N ASN A 128 -13.29 1.37 -27.29
CA ASN A 128 -11.88 1.15 -26.99
C ASN A 128 -11.03 1.99 -27.94
N ILE A 129 -10.36 3.02 -27.42
CA ILE A 129 -9.49 3.88 -28.24
C ILE A 129 -8.13 3.22 -28.42
N SER A 130 -7.66 3.14 -29.66
CA SER A 130 -6.36 2.55 -29.99
C SER A 130 -5.28 3.59 -30.20
N ALA A 131 -5.59 4.73 -30.83
CA ALA A 131 -4.60 5.79 -31.06
C ALA A 131 -5.23 7.15 -31.39
N VAL A 132 -4.46 8.21 -31.13
CA VAL A 132 -4.69 9.54 -31.69
C VAL A 132 -3.67 9.79 -32.79
N LEU A 133 -4.12 10.04 -34.01
CA LEU A 133 -3.26 10.17 -35.20
C LEU A 133 -3.44 11.55 -35.83
N LYS A 134 -2.51 11.94 -36.71
CA LYS A 134 -2.70 13.07 -37.61
C LYS A 134 -3.43 12.56 -38.87
N SER A 135 -4.36 13.35 -39.40
CA SER A 135 -5.03 13.00 -40.64
C SER A 135 -4.08 13.19 -41.84
N ASP A 136 -3.86 12.12 -42.59
CA ASP A 136 -3.07 12.13 -43.83
C ASP A 136 -3.86 12.74 -45.02
N VAL A 137 -5.17 12.90 -44.87
CA VAL A 137 -6.10 13.32 -45.93
C VAL A 137 -6.56 14.78 -45.76
N SER A 138 -6.52 15.32 -44.53
CA SER A 138 -6.96 16.71 -44.30
C SER A 138 -5.86 17.72 -44.66
N LYS A 139 -6.20 18.68 -45.54
CA LYS A 139 -5.31 19.82 -45.87
C LYS A 139 -5.05 20.76 -44.68
N GLU A 140 -5.83 20.64 -43.60
CA GLU A 140 -5.80 21.51 -42.42
C GLU A 140 -5.09 20.88 -41.21
N GLY A 141 -4.56 19.65 -41.33
CA GLY A 141 -3.80 18.99 -40.26
C GLY A 141 -4.63 18.56 -39.03
N ARG A 142 -5.90 18.17 -39.24
CA ARG A 142 -6.79 17.67 -38.19
C ARG A 142 -6.31 16.37 -37.55
N LEU A 143 -6.78 16.10 -36.34
CA LEU A 143 -6.50 14.87 -35.62
C LEU A 143 -7.56 13.80 -35.94
N LEU A 144 -7.16 12.53 -35.86
CA LEU A 144 -8.04 11.36 -36.00
C LEU A 144 -8.04 10.58 -34.69
N ILE A 145 -9.24 10.27 -34.19
CA ILE A 145 -9.44 9.30 -33.12
C ILE A 145 -9.71 7.95 -33.77
N ARG A 146 -8.79 7.00 -33.60
CA ARG A 146 -8.98 5.60 -34.02
C ARG A 146 -9.41 4.76 -32.83
N GLY A 147 -10.44 3.95 -33.02
CA GLY A 147 -10.93 3.05 -32.00
C GLY A 147 -11.97 2.08 -32.53
N GLU A 148 -12.50 1.29 -31.63
CA GLU A 148 -13.59 0.35 -31.86
C GLU A 148 -14.83 0.86 -31.15
N ASP A 149 -15.97 0.94 -31.85
CA ASP A 149 -17.29 1.09 -31.25
C ASP A 149 -17.76 -0.28 -30.77
N ILE A 150 -17.92 -0.42 -29.46
CA ILE A 150 -18.24 -1.69 -28.81
C ILE A 150 -19.71 -2.08 -29.05
N ILE A 151 -20.58 -1.10 -29.31
CA ILE A 151 -22.01 -1.35 -29.52
C ILE A 151 -22.24 -1.79 -30.96
N GLU A 152 -21.58 -1.13 -31.92
CA GLU A 152 -21.73 -1.44 -33.34
C GLU A 152 -20.77 -2.53 -33.85
N ASP A 153 -19.79 -2.95 -33.03
CA ASP A 153 -18.73 -3.90 -33.38
C ASP A 153 -17.96 -3.47 -34.65
N LYS A 154 -17.57 -2.19 -34.69
CA LYS A 154 -16.91 -1.58 -35.86
C LYS A 154 -15.73 -0.72 -35.45
N ILE A 155 -14.67 -0.80 -36.26
CA ILE A 155 -13.55 0.14 -36.19
C ILE A 155 -13.98 1.47 -36.83
N PHE A 156 -13.61 2.57 -36.19
CA PHE A 156 -13.87 3.92 -36.70
C PHE A 156 -12.61 4.79 -36.70
N GLU A 157 -12.63 5.82 -37.55
CA GLU A 157 -11.70 6.93 -37.55
C GLU A 157 -12.48 8.24 -37.61
N ASN A 158 -12.54 8.95 -36.47
CA ASN A 158 -13.30 10.18 -36.36
C ASN A 158 -12.38 11.40 -36.36
N GLU A 159 -12.61 12.32 -37.30
CA GLU A 159 -11.91 13.61 -37.33
C GLU A 159 -12.29 14.51 -36.16
N THR A 160 -11.30 15.20 -35.60
CA THR A 160 -11.47 16.17 -34.53
C THR A 160 -10.45 17.31 -34.60
N ASP A 161 -10.84 18.47 -34.11
CA ASP A 161 -10.01 19.68 -34.10
C ASP A 161 -9.20 19.80 -32.80
N LEU A 162 -9.72 19.24 -31.70
CA LEU A 162 -9.11 19.26 -30.37
C LEU A 162 -9.41 17.95 -29.64
N VAL A 163 -8.37 17.32 -29.10
CA VAL A 163 -8.50 16.12 -28.24
C VAL A 163 -8.29 16.50 -26.80
N VAL A 164 -9.19 16.06 -25.92
CA VAL A 164 -9.13 16.29 -24.49
C VAL A 164 -8.99 14.96 -23.75
N LEU A 165 -7.84 14.75 -23.14
CA LEU A 165 -7.52 13.57 -22.35
C LEU A 165 -8.04 13.75 -20.92
N ALA A 166 -9.02 12.95 -20.51
CA ALA A 166 -9.53 12.97 -19.14
C ALA A 166 -8.61 12.17 -18.22
N VAL A 167 -7.55 12.87 -17.79
CA VAL A 167 -6.46 12.33 -16.98
C VAL A 167 -6.90 11.92 -15.58
N GLY A 168 -6.32 10.83 -15.10
CA GLY A 168 -6.52 10.30 -13.76
C GLY A 168 -5.86 11.14 -12.66
N ILE A 169 -6.21 10.80 -11.42
CA ILE A 169 -5.65 11.34 -10.19
C ILE A 169 -4.57 10.38 -9.69
N GLU A 170 -3.41 10.93 -9.33
CA GLU A 170 -2.30 10.23 -8.68
C GLU A 170 -1.94 10.91 -7.35
N PRO A 171 -1.22 10.22 -6.44
CA PRO A 171 -0.67 10.83 -5.25
C PRO A 171 0.15 12.09 -5.57
N ALA A 172 0.03 13.11 -4.73
CA ALA A 172 0.79 14.35 -4.90
C ALA A 172 2.31 14.08 -4.82
N PRO A 173 3.15 14.95 -5.42
CA PRO A 173 4.59 14.89 -5.20
C PRO A 173 4.91 14.90 -3.71
N ASP A 174 5.93 14.15 -3.32
CA ASP A 174 6.41 14.02 -1.93
C ASP A 174 5.42 13.36 -0.94
N THR A 175 4.33 12.72 -1.42
CA THR A 175 3.43 11.96 -0.53
C THR A 175 4.19 10.85 0.21
N ASP A 176 5.12 10.15 -0.44
CA ASP A 176 5.94 9.09 0.18
C ASP A 176 6.81 9.63 1.33
N LYS A 177 7.44 10.80 1.13
CA LYS A 177 8.23 11.48 2.17
C LYS A 177 7.35 11.88 3.36
N LEU A 178 6.16 12.42 3.08
CA LEU A 178 5.20 12.77 4.12
C LEU A 178 4.74 11.52 4.90
N SER A 179 4.53 10.40 4.18
CA SER A 179 4.20 9.11 4.77
C SER A 179 5.25 8.65 5.77
N GLN A 180 6.53 8.77 5.41
CA GLN A 180 7.67 8.43 6.26
C GLN A 180 7.75 9.35 7.49
N ILE A 181 7.59 10.67 7.31
CA ILE A 181 7.63 11.65 8.41
C ILE A 181 6.51 11.38 9.43
N LEU A 182 5.30 11.09 8.94
CA LEU A 182 4.12 10.88 9.79
C LEU A 182 3.93 9.41 10.22
N ASN A 183 4.76 8.49 9.72
CA ASN A 183 4.65 7.05 9.91
C ASN A 183 3.26 6.48 9.53
N ILE A 184 2.69 6.96 8.42
CA ILE A 184 1.39 6.50 7.90
C ILE A 184 1.65 5.48 6.78
N SER A 185 0.84 4.42 6.68
CA SER A 185 0.93 3.46 5.58
C SER A 185 0.30 3.98 4.29
N GLN A 186 0.79 3.51 3.14
CA GLN A 186 0.21 3.79 1.82
C GLN A 186 -0.46 2.54 1.22
N ASP A 187 -1.38 2.74 0.30
CA ASP A 187 -1.89 1.67 -0.56
C ASP A 187 -0.88 1.33 -1.67
N ASN A 188 -1.16 0.28 -2.44
CA ASN A 188 -0.29 -0.16 -3.55
C ASN A 188 -0.14 0.89 -4.68
N TYR A 189 -0.88 2.00 -4.62
CA TYR A 189 -0.85 3.09 -5.60
C TYR A 189 -0.21 4.37 -5.04
N GLY A 190 0.15 4.40 -3.76
CA GLY A 190 0.80 5.53 -3.08
C GLY A 190 -0.15 6.50 -2.36
N PHE A 191 -1.44 6.21 -2.25
CA PHE A 191 -2.37 7.02 -1.44
C PHE A 191 -2.26 6.65 0.04
N LEU A 192 -2.49 7.60 0.96
CA LEU A 192 -2.42 7.34 2.40
C LEU A 192 -3.61 6.50 2.87
N LEU A 193 -3.34 5.43 3.63
CA LEU A 193 -4.35 4.53 4.16
C LEU A 193 -5.04 5.08 5.41
N GLU A 194 -6.36 4.97 5.41
CA GLU A 194 -7.16 5.09 6.61
C GLU A 194 -7.02 3.86 7.51
N LYS A 195 -7.36 4.02 8.79
CA LYS A 195 -7.38 2.95 9.80
C LYS A 195 -8.41 1.88 9.49
N HIS A 196 -9.57 2.28 8.96
CA HIS A 196 -10.60 1.35 8.51
C HIS A 196 -11.57 2.04 7.54
N LEU A 197 -11.78 1.42 6.37
CA LEU A 197 -12.65 1.86 5.25
C LEU A 197 -14.07 2.35 5.60
N LYS A 198 -14.64 1.95 6.74
CA LYS A 198 -16.06 2.18 7.09
C LYS A 198 -16.20 2.87 8.45
N ILE A 199 -15.51 2.34 9.45
CA ILE A 199 -15.66 2.78 10.84
C ILE A 199 -14.79 4.01 11.10
N LYS A 200 -13.62 4.08 10.46
CA LYS A 200 -12.59 5.09 10.72
C LYS A 200 -11.98 5.63 9.41
N PRO A 201 -12.80 6.19 8.50
CA PRO A 201 -12.35 6.59 7.15
C PRO A 201 -11.51 7.88 7.11
N SER A 202 -11.36 8.55 8.25
CA SER A 202 -10.58 9.79 8.40
C SER A 202 -9.46 9.66 9.42
N GLU A 203 -9.35 8.52 10.12
CA GLU A 203 -8.28 8.26 11.10
C GLU A 203 -7.19 7.44 10.40
N THR A 204 -5.92 7.56 10.80
CA THR A 204 -4.84 6.69 10.30
C THR A 204 -4.48 5.63 11.34
N SER A 205 -3.56 4.72 11.00
CA SER A 205 -2.97 3.78 11.95
C SER A 205 -2.27 4.48 13.13
N VAL A 206 -1.79 5.71 12.93
CA VAL A 206 -1.12 6.52 13.95
C VAL A 206 -2.14 7.35 14.71
N ASN A 207 -2.23 7.13 16.01
CA ASN A 207 -3.17 7.86 16.87
C ASN A 207 -2.86 9.36 16.86
N GLY A 208 -3.91 10.18 16.72
CA GLY A 208 -3.79 11.64 16.65
C GLY A 208 -3.52 12.20 15.24
N ILE A 209 -3.29 11.33 14.25
CA ILE A 209 -3.15 11.75 12.86
C ILE A 209 -4.42 11.39 12.08
N PHE A 210 -4.92 12.37 11.33
CA PHE A 210 -6.13 12.26 10.52
C PHE A 210 -5.83 12.62 9.07
N ILE A 211 -6.62 12.07 8.15
CA ILE A 211 -6.48 12.30 6.71
C ILE A 211 -7.79 12.84 6.11
N ALA A 212 -7.64 13.72 5.13
CA ALA A 212 -8.76 14.33 4.43
C ALA A 212 -8.44 14.65 2.98
N GLY A 213 -9.43 14.48 2.10
CA GLY A 213 -9.34 14.87 0.71
C GLY A 213 -8.61 13.85 -0.17
N ALA A 214 -8.21 14.29 -1.35
CA ALA A 214 -7.66 13.42 -2.41
C ALA A 214 -6.32 12.74 -2.06
N ILE A 215 -5.72 13.04 -0.92
CA ILE A 215 -4.50 12.35 -0.44
C ILE A 215 -4.76 10.89 -0.06
N GLN A 216 -6.00 10.56 0.31
CA GLN A 216 -6.40 9.21 0.72
C GLN A 216 -6.87 8.34 -0.45
N ALA A 217 -7.41 8.94 -1.52
CA ALA A 217 -7.89 8.27 -2.72
C ALA A 217 -8.46 9.32 -3.70
N PRO A 218 -8.60 9.02 -5.00
CA PRO A 218 -9.36 9.86 -5.92
C PRO A 218 -10.78 10.11 -5.40
N LYS A 219 -11.18 11.38 -5.34
CA LYS A 219 -12.50 11.80 -4.86
C LYS A 219 -12.88 13.19 -5.34
N ASP A 220 -14.18 13.48 -5.34
CA ASP A 220 -14.73 14.77 -5.69
C ASP A 220 -14.66 15.79 -4.53
N ILE A 221 -15.07 17.02 -4.83
CA ILE A 221 -15.06 18.14 -3.88
C ILE A 221 -16.02 17.86 -2.71
N PRO A 222 -17.30 17.49 -2.91
CA PRO A 222 -18.20 17.20 -1.79
C PRO A 222 -17.70 16.12 -0.84
N SER A 223 -17.16 15.01 -1.38
CA SER A 223 -16.59 13.94 -0.55
C SER A 223 -15.33 14.41 0.20
N SER A 224 -14.52 15.26 -0.42
CA SER A 224 -13.34 15.85 0.23
C SER A 224 -13.72 16.77 1.39
N ILE A 225 -14.75 17.60 1.22
CA ILE A 225 -15.27 18.49 2.28
C ILE A 225 -15.82 17.65 3.42
N ALA A 226 -16.67 16.66 3.14
CA ALA A 226 -17.24 15.79 4.17
C ALA A 226 -16.15 15.03 4.94
N GLN A 227 -15.09 14.56 4.27
CA GLN A 227 -13.97 13.90 4.94
C GLN A 227 -13.15 14.89 5.80
N ALA A 228 -12.99 16.14 5.36
CA ALA A 228 -12.33 17.18 6.14
C ALA A 228 -13.13 17.55 7.40
N GLU A 229 -14.46 17.66 7.29
CA GLU A 229 -15.35 17.86 8.44
C GLU A 229 -15.25 16.70 9.44
N SER A 230 -15.22 15.45 8.95
CA SER A 230 -15.00 14.26 9.76
C SER A 230 -13.64 14.29 10.48
N ALA A 231 -12.55 14.58 9.78
CA ALA A 231 -11.21 14.69 10.36
C ALA A 231 -11.15 15.79 11.44
N ALA A 232 -11.76 16.95 11.18
CA ALA A 232 -11.85 18.04 12.14
C ALA A 232 -12.64 17.65 13.39
N ALA A 233 -13.81 17.02 13.23
CA ALA A 233 -14.62 16.55 14.35
C ALA A 233 -13.88 15.53 15.22
N LYS A 234 -13.15 14.59 14.61
CA LYS A 234 -12.33 13.60 15.32
C LYS A 234 -11.16 14.25 16.06
N SER A 235 -10.53 15.24 15.44
CA SER A 235 -9.46 16.03 16.09
C SER A 235 -10.00 16.79 17.31
N VAL A 236 -11.15 17.46 17.18
CA VAL A 236 -11.79 18.16 18.28
C VAL A 236 -12.19 17.19 19.39
N ALA A 237 -12.74 16.01 19.06
CA ALA A 237 -13.11 15.00 20.04
C ALA A 237 -11.92 14.43 20.81
N LEU A 238 -10.73 14.39 20.20
CA LEU A 238 -9.49 14.02 20.87
C LEU A 238 -9.03 15.13 21.81
N LEU A 239 -8.99 16.37 21.32
CA LEU A 239 -8.49 17.53 22.07
C LEU A 239 -9.41 17.92 23.24
N SER A 240 -10.73 17.80 23.09
CA SER A 240 -11.71 18.24 24.09
C SER A 240 -11.71 17.39 25.35
N ARG A 241 -11.18 16.17 25.30
CA ARG A 241 -11.11 15.28 26.48
C ARG A 241 -10.07 15.73 27.50
N GLY A 242 -9.04 16.48 27.09
CA GLY A 242 -7.91 16.88 27.94
C GLY A 242 -7.00 15.73 28.40
N GLN A 243 -7.41 14.49 28.18
CA GLN A 243 -6.67 13.26 28.45
C GLN A 243 -6.99 12.23 27.37
N VAL A 244 -6.02 11.35 27.10
CA VAL A 244 -6.16 10.28 26.12
C VAL A 244 -5.90 8.95 26.81
N GLU A 245 -6.74 7.96 26.51
CA GLU A 245 -6.45 6.58 26.88
C GLU A 245 -5.46 6.03 25.86
N LEU A 246 -4.31 5.59 26.35
CA LEU A 246 -3.31 4.89 25.54
C LEU A 246 -3.75 3.43 25.36
N ASP A 247 -3.35 2.83 24.23
CA ASP A 247 -3.50 1.40 24.04
C ASP A 247 -2.73 0.67 25.16
N PRO A 248 -3.35 -0.27 25.90
CA PRO A 248 -2.64 -1.01 26.93
C PRO A 248 -1.58 -1.97 26.37
N HIS A 249 -1.57 -2.23 25.05
CA HIS A 249 -0.54 -3.05 24.39
C HIS A 249 0.75 -2.28 24.08
N ILE A 250 1.15 -1.42 25.02
CA ILE A 250 2.47 -0.79 25.05
C ILE A 250 3.39 -1.56 25.99
N VAL A 251 4.66 -1.16 26.02
CA VAL A 251 5.63 -1.75 26.93
C VAL A 251 5.40 -1.22 28.35
N TYR A 252 5.56 -2.10 29.32
CA TYR A 252 5.59 -1.84 30.77
C TYR A 252 6.95 -2.25 31.31
N TYR A 253 7.34 -1.64 32.42
CA TYR A 253 8.64 -1.77 33.03
C TYR A 253 8.53 -2.26 34.47
N ASP A 254 9.26 -3.32 34.80
CA ASP A 254 9.44 -3.88 36.14
C ASP A 254 10.86 -3.56 36.64
N ALA A 255 10.97 -2.62 37.57
CA ALA A 255 12.25 -2.13 38.06
C ALA A 255 13.02 -3.18 38.87
N GLU A 256 12.33 -4.12 39.53
CA GLU A 256 12.97 -5.13 40.39
C GLU A 256 13.78 -6.15 39.59
N LYS A 257 13.43 -6.34 38.31
CA LYS A 257 14.12 -7.26 37.40
C LYS A 257 15.22 -6.59 36.57
N CYS A 258 15.37 -5.27 36.66
CA CYS A 258 16.25 -4.53 35.77
C CYS A 258 17.67 -4.43 36.34
N ASP A 259 18.66 -4.82 35.54
CA ASP A 259 20.09 -4.70 35.84
C ASP A 259 20.77 -3.51 35.13
N LEU A 260 19.98 -2.69 34.41
CA LEU A 260 20.44 -1.52 33.65
C LEU A 260 21.49 -1.84 32.56
N CYS A 261 21.43 -3.01 31.91
CA CYS A 261 22.33 -3.39 30.82
C CYS A 261 22.24 -2.54 29.52
N ARG A 262 21.26 -1.62 29.42
CA ARG A 262 21.05 -0.64 28.31
C ARG A 262 20.74 -1.20 26.92
N LEU A 263 20.56 -2.50 26.75
CA LEU A 263 20.16 -3.09 25.45
C LEU A 263 18.83 -2.52 24.92
N CYS A 264 17.89 -2.24 25.81
CA CYS A 264 16.56 -1.72 25.49
C CYS A 264 16.56 -0.26 25.02
N GLU A 265 17.50 0.56 25.50
CA GLU A 265 17.67 1.96 25.11
C GLU A 265 18.08 2.04 23.63
N ASN A 266 19.08 1.26 23.22
CA ASN A 266 19.63 1.28 21.86
C ASN A 266 18.66 0.77 20.79
N ILE A 267 17.74 -0.14 21.13
CA ILE A 267 16.79 -0.70 20.15
C ILE A 267 15.51 0.15 19.99
N CYS A 268 15.27 1.11 20.90
CA CYS A 268 14.06 1.93 20.89
C CYS A 268 14.18 3.12 19.93
N GLN A 269 13.59 3.01 18.73
CA GLN A 269 13.60 4.13 17.77
C GLN A 269 12.66 5.28 18.17
N PHE A 270 11.72 5.02 19.06
CA PHE A 270 10.70 5.99 19.47
C PHE A 270 11.14 6.84 20.67
N ASN A 271 12.39 6.65 21.15
CA ASN A 271 12.91 7.33 22.34
C ASN A 271 11.97 7.20 23.55
N ALA A 272 11.28 6.06 23.67
CA ALA A 272 10.41 5.77 24.79
C ALA A 272 11.20 5.36 26.04
N ILE A 273 12.42 4.85 25.86
CA ILE A 273 13.29 4.38 26.94
C ILE A 273 14.52 5.30 27.01
N LYS A 274 14.82 5.79 28.20
CA LYS A 274 16.07 6.49 28.53
C LYS A 274 16.65 5.96 29.82
N ILE A 275 17.97 5.82 29.87
CA ILE A 275 18.69 5.41 31.08
C ILE A 275 19.67 6.52 31.47
N GLU A 276 19.33 7.25 32.53
CA GLU A 276 20.11 8.36 33.09
C GLU A 276 20.18 8.19 34.62
N ASP A 277 21.29 8.59 35.25
CA ASP A 277 21.48 8.52 36.71
C ASP A 277 21.15 7.16 37.35
N ASN A 278 21.58 6.06 36.70
CA ASN A 278 21.28 4.68 37.11
C ASN A 278 19.77 4.39 37.26
N LYS A 279 18.93 5.03 36.43
CA LYS A 279 17.49 4.82 36.41
C LYS A 279 16.97 4.75 34.99
N LEU A 280 16.20 3.70 34.69
CA LEU A 280 15.47 3.59 33.45
C LEU A 280 14.13 4.33 33.58
N THR A 281 13.88 5.25 32.65
CA THR A 281 12.59 5.95 32.50
C THR A 281 11.92 5.49 31.21
N LEU A 282 10.71 4.93 31.35
CA LEU A 282 9.85 4.56 30.23
C LEU A 282 8.74 5.59 30.05
N THR A 283 8.83 6.40 29.00
CA THR A 283 7.78 7.33 28.59
C THR A 283 6.74 6.59 27.77
N GLN A 284 5.71 6.08 28.43
CA GLN A 284 4.65 5.26 27.81
C GLN A 284 3.95 5.96 26.63
N ALA A 285 3.78 7.29 26.69
CA ALA A 285 3.19 8.07 25.61
C ALA A 285 3.99 8.02 24.30
N ASN A 286 5.29 7.76 24.36
CA ASN A 286 6.15 7.59 23.19
C ASN A 286 6.24 6.12 22.74
N CYS A 287 5.73 5.17 23.53
CA CYS A 287 5.83 3.76 23.21
C CYS A 287 4.77 3.37 22.17
N SER A 288 5.19 2.93 20.99
CA SER A 288 4.26 2.39 20.00
C SER A 288 3.88 0.92 20.22
N GLY A 289 4.49 0.22 21.18
CA GLY A 289 4.13 -1.19 21.46
C GLY A 289 4.74 -2.25 20.53
N CYS A 290 5.82 -1.93 19.80
CA CYS A 290 6.46 -2.92 18.90
C CYS A 290 7.13 -4.11 19.61
N GLY A 291 7.40 -4.01 20.92
CA GLY A 291 8.00 -5.09 21.71
C GLY A 291 9.48 -5.40 21.44
N ALA A 292 10.17 -4.62 20.60
CA ALA A 292 11.58 -4.86 20.29
C ALA A 292 12.50 -4.81 21.52
N CYS A 293 12.23 -3.90 22.45
CA CYS A 293 12.97 -3.78 23.70
C CYS A 293 12.64 -4.89 24.70
N ALA A 294 11.41 -5.43 24.69
CA ALA A 294 11.04 -6.59 25.49
C ALA A 294 11.85 -7.82 25.06
N ALA A 295 11.94 -8.07 23.74
CA ALA A 295 12.73 -9.16 23.17
C ALA A 295 14.26 -9.02 23.31
N MET A 296 14.75 -7.86 23.76
CA MET A 296 16.17 -7.63 24.06
C MET A 296 16.47 -7.63 25.56
N CYS A 297 15.44 -7.73 26.40
CA CYS A 297 15.61 -7.68 27.84
C CYS A 297 15.93 -9.08 28.37
N PRO A 298 17.17 -9.36 28.80
CA PRO A 298 17.54 -10.71 29.27
C PRO A 298 16.83 -11.12 30.57
N ASN A 299 16.30 -10.14 31.31
CA ASN A 299 15.70 -10.35 32.64
C ASN A 299 14.15 -10.25 32.61
N ASP A 300 13.52 -10.15 31.44
CA ASP A 300 12.07 -9.94 31.30
C ASP A 300 11.53 -8.73 32.09
N ALA A 301 12.36 -7.70 32.28
CA ALA A 301 12.01 -6.45 32.96
C ALA A 301 11.10 -5.55 32.11
N LEU A 302 11.08 -5.76 30.79
CA LEU A 302 10.22 -5.05 29.85
C LEU A 302 9.27 -6.05 29.19
N PHE A 303 7.96 -5.75 29.20
CA PHE A 303 6.96 -6.65 28.66
C PHE A 303 5.76 -5.90 28.10
N ILE A 304 4.98 -6.55 27.24
CA ILE A 304 3.67 -6.06 26.79
C ILE A 304 2.59 -6.93 27.44
N PRO A 305 1.58 -6.37 28.14
CA PRO A 305 0.46 -7.14 28.66
C PRO A 305 -0.20 -7.99 27.57
N GLY A 306 -0.44 -9.27 27.86
CA GLY A 306 -0.97 -10.24 26.89
C GLY A 306 0.10 -10.94 26.04
N PHE A 307 1.33 -10.41 26.02
CA PHE A 307 2.46 -10.96 25.26
C PHE A 307 3.72 -11.08 26.12
N ARG A 308 3.58 -11.39 27.41
CA ARG A 308 4.73 -11.70 28.27
C ARG A 308 5.39 -13.01 27.84
N GLN A 309 6.68 -13.16 28.10
CA GLN A 309 7.47 -14.37 27.83
C GLN A 309 6.76 -15.63 28.36
N ASP A 310 6.30 -15.59 29.62
CA ASP A 310 5.62 -16.71 30.27
C ASP A 310 4.26 -17.04 29.66
N GLN A 311 3.54 -16.02 29.19
CA GLN A 311 2.26 -16.18 28.50
C GLN A 311 2.47 -16.82 27.12
N LEU A 312 3.46 -16.35 26.36
CA LEU A 312 3.81 -16.91 25.05
C LEU A 312 4.32 -18.36 25.17
N ASN A 313 5.20 -18.65 26.13
CA ASN A 313 5.66 -20.01 26.40
C ASN A 313 4.49 -20.96 26.70
N LYS A 314 3.54 -20.55 27.56
CA LYS A 314 2.34 -21.35 27.83
C LYS A 314 1.49 -21.58 26.58
N GLN A 315 1.36 -20.59 25.69
CA GLN A 315 0.68 -20.78 24.42
C GLN A 315 1.41 -21.79 23.53
N ILE A 316 2.73 -21.69 23.40
CA ILE A 316 3.56 -22.63 22.63
C ILE A 316 3.38 -24.06 23.16
N THR A 317 3.59 -24.28 24.47
CA THR A 317 3.42 -25.59 25.11
C THR A 317 2.03 -26.16 24.86
N LYS A 318 0.98 -25.34 24.99
CA LYS A 318 -0.40 -25.81 24.84
C LYS A 318 -0.73 -26.16 23.40
N VAL A 319 -0.35 -25.31 22.44
CA VAL A 319 -0.72 -25.48 21.04
C VAL A 319 0.07 -26.61 20.37
N LEU A 320 1.33 -26.84 20.78
CA LEU A 320 2.16 -27.96 20.30
C LEU A 320 1.91 -29.27 21.07
N GLY A 321 1.63 -29.19 22.37
CA GLY A 321 1.50 -30.35 23.25
C GLY A 321 0.31 -31.28 22.95
N GLU A 322 -0.74 -30.81 22.27
CA GLU A 322 -1.96 -31.60 22.02
C GLU A 322 -1.87 -32.54 20.81
N ASN A 323 -0.87 -32.41 19.91
CA ASN A 323 -0.90 -33.07 18.60
C ASN A 323 0.45 -33.67 18.14
N LYS A 324 1.11 -34.50 18.97
CA LYS A 324 2.36 -35.22 18.62
C LYS A 324 2.27 -36.24 17.46
N LYS A 325 1.18 -36.25 16.67
CA LYS A 325 0.95 -37.20 15.57
C LYS A 325 1.07 -36.59 14.17
N GLU A 326 1.18 -35.27 14.07
CA GLU A 326 1.33 -34.58 12.77
C GLU A 326 2.81 -34.34 12.49
N PHE A 327 3.26 -34.73 11.29
CA PHE A 327 4.61 -34.42 10.79
C PHE A 327 4.51 -33.83 9.38
N PRO A 328 5.23 -32.76 9.06
CA PRO A 328 6.00 -31.91 9.98
C PRO A 328 5.07 -31.02 10.81
N LEU A 329 5.36 -30.74 12.08
CA LEU A 329 4.61 -29.77 12.88
C LEU A 329 5.25 -28.37 12.79
N ILE A 330 4.50 -27.36 12.35
CA ILE A 330 5.01 -26.00 12.13
C ILE A 330 4.47 -25.06 13.21
N MET A 331 5.37 -24.47 14.00
CA MET A 331 5.03 -23.36 14.90
C MET A 331 5.19 -22.02 14.18
N ALA A 332 4.13 -21.23 14.10
CA ALA A 332 4.13 -19.97 13.37
C ALA A 332 3.89 -18.77 14.30
N PHE A 333 4.85 -17.84 14.32
CA PHE A 333 4.74 -16.54 14.96
C PHE A 333 4.31 -15.49 13.94
N LEU A 334 3.07 -15.00 14.08
CA LEU A 334 2.49 -14.05 13.12
C LEU A 334 2.39 -12.65 13.73
N CYS A 335 2.88 -11.64 13.01
CA CYS A 335 2.64 -10.24 13.35
C CYS A 335 1.12 -9.93 13.35
N ASN A 336 0.65 -9.34 14.44
CA ASN A 336 -0.74 -8.94 14.65
C ASN A 336 -1.33 -8.11 13.50
N TRP A 337 -0.55 -7.16 12.96
CA TRP A 337 -1.03 -6.17 11.99
C TRP A 337 -1.15 -6.68 10.56
N CYS A 338 -0.28 -7.62 10.17
CA CYS A 338 -0.12 -8.02 8.78
C CYS A 338 -0.37 -9.52 8.61
N SER A 339 0.55 -10.35 9.08
CA SER A 339 0.54 -11.78 8.76
C SER A 339 -0.57 -12.55 9.46
N TYR A 340 -1.00 -12.12 10.65
CA TYR A 340 -2.18 -12.70 11.31
C TYR A 340 -3.46 -12.37 10.56
N VAL A 341 -3.60 -11.13 10.07
CA VAL A 341 -4.71 -10.72 9.20
C VAL A 341 -4.66 -11.44 7.84
N GLY A 342 -3.47 -11.66 7.29
CA GLY A 342 -3.30 -12.47 6.07
C GLY A 342 -3.72 -13.92 6.27
N ALA A 343 -3.47 -14.50 7.45
CA ALA A 343 -3.98 -15.82 7.82
C ALA A 343 -5.51 -15.84 7.94
N ASP A 344 -6.09 -14.82 8.56
CA ASP A 344 -7.55 -14.66 8.68
C ASP A 344 -8.21 -14.47 7.30
N LEU A 345 -7.56 -13.72 6.39
CA LEU A 345 -7.98 -13.60 5.00
C LEU A 345 -7.97 -14.95 4.29
N ALA A 346 -6.92 -15.76 4.47
CA ALA A 346 -6.88 -17.11 3.90
C ALA A 346 -8.06 -17.97 4.38
N GLY A 347 -8.40 -17.90 5.67
CA GLY A 347 -9.55 -18.60 6.25
C GLY A 347 -10.88 -18.09 5.70
N THR A 348 -11.12 -16.77 5.73
CA THR A 348 -12.37 -16.16 5.26
C THR A 348 -12.58 -16.28 3.75
N SER A 349 -11.50 -16.30 2.97
CA SER A 349 -11.50 -16.60 1.53
C SER A 349 -11.58 -18.10 1.21
N LYS A 350 -11.61 -18.98 2.21
CA LYS A 350 -11.67 -20.45 2.06
C LYS A 350 -10.51 -21.00 1.21
N ILE A 351 -9.33 -20.40 1.33
CA ILE A 351 -8.13 -20.87 0.65
C ILE A 351 -7.60 -22.10 1.39
N THR A 352 -7.39 -23.21 0.68
CA THR A 352 -6.90 -24.44 1.27
C THR A 352 -5.39 -24.36 1.52
N TYR A 353 -4.96 -24.72 2.73
CA TYR A 353 -3.56 -24.88 3.10
C TYR A 353 -3.39 -26.02 4.12
N PRO A 354 -2.15 -26.51 4.35
CA PRO A 354 -1.91 -27.61 5.26
C PRO A 354 -2.36 -27.35 6.71
N SER A 355 -2.90 -28.37 7.39
CA SER A 355 -3.42 -28.28 8.77
C SER A 355 -2.36 -28.40 9.87
N ASN A 356 -1.13 -28.71 9.51
CA ASN A 356 0.01 -28.96 10.40
C ASN A 356 0.72 -27.67 10.88
N ILE A 357 0.04 -26.52 10.78
CA ILE A 357 0.50 -25.24 11.31
C ILE A 357 -0.21 -24.91 12.63
N ARG A 358 0.53 -24.32 13.55
CA ARG A 358 0.09 -23.87 14.86
C ARG A 358 0.48 -22.41 15.04
N VAL A 359 -0.51 -21.54 15.20
CA VAL A 359 -0.30 -20.08 15.20
C VAL A 359 -0.29 -19.53 16.61
N VAL A 360 0.74 -18.76 16.95
CA VAL A 360 0.75 -17.82 18.07
C VAL A 360 0.96 -16.44 17.47
N HIS A 361 0.01 -15.54 17.71
CA HIS A 361 0.16 -14.16 17.25
C HIS A 361 1.02 -13.39 18.24
N VAL A 362 1.84 -12.49 17.72
CA VAL A 362 2.67 -11.55 18.48
C VAL A 362 2.36 -10.13 18.02
N MET A 363 2.50 -9.14 18.89
CA MET A 363 2.22 -7.74 18.54
C MET A 363 3.07 -7.27 17.33
N CYS A 364 4.33 -7.70 17.27
CA CYS A 364 5.21 -7.54 16.11
C CYS A 364 6.21 -8.69 16.07
N THR A 365 6.71 -9.07 14.89
CA THR A 365 7.86 -9.98 14.80
C THR A 365 9.11 -9.42 15.48
N ALA A 366 9.21 -8.09 15.65
CA ALA A 366 10.28 -7.43 16.41
C ALA A 366 10.34 -7.89 17.87
N MET A 367 9.25 -8.43 18.42
CA MET A 367 9.20 -8.92 19.80
C MET A 367 9.56 -10.40 19.93
N LEU A 368 9.90 -11.07 18.84
CA LEU A 368 10.27 -12.48 18.90
C LEU A 368 11.65 -12.65 19.52
N ASP A 369 11.68 -13.11 20.76
CA ASP A 369 12.88 -13.55 21.48
C ASP A 369 13.38 -14.90 20.91
N PRO A 370 14.70 -15.09 20.68
CA PRO A 370 15.24 -16.39 20.27
C PRO A 370 14.81 -17.56 21.16
N ALA A 371 14.64 -17.34 22.47
CA ALA A 371 14.19 -18.35 23.42
C ALA A 371 12.83 -18.97 23.02
N LEU A 372 11.92 -18.18 22.43
CA LEU A 372 10.62 -18.69 21.95
C LEU A 372 10.77 -19.66 20.76
N VAL A 373 11.78 -19.43 19.92
CA VAL A 373 12.09 -20.33 18.79
C VAL A 373 12.65 -21.65 19.30
N PHE A 374 13.59 -21.60 20.23
CA PHE A 374 14.15 -22.80 20.87
C PHE A 374 13.09 -23.56 21.66
N GLU A 375 12.24 -22.86 22.42
CA GLU A 375 11.13 -23.47 23.15
C GLU A 375 10.18 -24.20 22.19
N SER A 376 9.91 -23.63 21.00
CA SER A 376 9.08 -24.29 19.99
C SER A 376 9.66 -25.65 19.56
N PHE A 377 10.97 -25.73 19.34
CA PHE A 377 11.65 -26.98 19.03
C PHE A 377 11.64 -27.94 20.23
N PHE A 378 11.88 -27.44 21.45
CA PHE A 378 11.83 -28.25 22.67
C PHE A 378 10.45 -28.88 22.90
N GLN A 379 9.38 -28.16 22.53
CA GLN A 379 8.00 -28.65 22.58
C GLN A 379 7.61 -29.56 21.40
N GLY A 380 8.52 -29.81 20.46
CA GLY A 380 8.37 -30.79 19.38
C GLY A 380 7.93 -30.24 18.04
N ALA A 381 8.10 -28.94 17.77
CA ALA A 381 7.95 -28.42 16.41
C ALA A 381 9.08 -28.95 15.50
N ASP A 382 8.76 -29.29 14.25
CA ASP A 382 9.73 -29.67 13.23
C ASP A 382 10.30 -28.46 12.47
N GLY A 383 9.56 -27.34 12.50
CA GLY A 383 10.00 -26.06 11.98
C GLY A 383 9.25 -24.87 12.57
N VAL A 384 9.89 -23.70 12.50
CA VAL A 384 9.35 -22.43 13.00
C VAL A 384 9.22 -21.41 11.87
N LEU A 385 8.02 -20.88 11.67
CA LEU A 385 7.72 -19.83 10.70
C LEU A 385 7.58 -18.49 11.42
N ILE A 386 8.31 -17.48 10.98
CA ILE A 386 8.21 -16.10 11.47
C ILE A 386 7.64 -15.27 10.33
N ALA A 387 6.41 -14.78 10.46
CA ALA A 387 5.79 -13.98 9.42
C ALA A 387 5.47 -12.57 9.92
N GLY A 388 5.99 -11.56 9.22
CA GLY A 388 5.77 -10.15 9.53
C GLY A 388 5.28 -9.35 8.33
N CYS A 389 5.19 -8.04 8.50
CA CYS A 389 4.88 -7.12 7.41
C CYS A 389 5.99 -7.10 6.36
N HIS A 390 5.72 -6.53 5.18
CA HIS A 390 6.80 -6.11 4.29
C HIS A 390 7.64 -5.01 4.95
N GLU A 391 8.92 -4.92 4.58
CA GLU A 391 9.83 -3.91 5.15
C GLU A 391 9.30 -2.50 4.92
N GLN A 392 8.91 -2.18 3.68
CA GLN A 392 8.34 -0.87 3.34
C GLN A 392 6.97 -0.56 3.99
N ASP A 393 6.23 -1.59 4.40
CA ASP A 393 4.86 -1.44 4.95
C ASP A 393 4.81 -1.80 6.44
N CYS A 394 5.95 -1.77 7.14
CA CYS A 394 6.00 -2.20 8.52
C CYS A 394 5.21 -1.25 9.41
N HIS A 395 4.24 -1.79 10.17
CA HIS A 395 3.42 -1.01 11.10
C HIS A 395 4.24 -0.20 12.13
N TYR A 396 5.41 -0.72 12.52
CA TYR A 396 6.33 -0.07 13.45
C TYR A 396 7.63 0.36 12.76
N ASP A 397 7.60 0.66 11.46
CA ASP A 397 8.72 1.15 10.64
C ASP A 397 9.89 0.15 10.50
N THR A 398 10.68 -0.08 11.56
CA THR A 398 11.83 -1.00 11.52
C THR A 398 11.54 -2.37 12.14
N GLY A 399 10.30 -2.66 12.53
CA GLY A 399 9.96 -3.86 13.29
C GLY A 399 10.35 -5.17 12.57
N PHE A 400 9.99 -5.30 11.29
CA PHE A 400 10.35 -6.48 10.51
C PHE A 400 11.84 -6.55 10.20
N LEU A 401 12.48 -5.41 9.95
CA LEU A 401 13.94 -5.33 9.76
C LEU A 401 14.69 -5.85 11.00
N LYS A 402 14.30 -5.41 12.21
CA LYS A 402 14.86 -5.91 13.48
C LYS A 402 14.65 -7.42 13.64
N ALA A 403 13.49 -7.92 13.24
CA ALA A 403 13.22 -9.36 13.25
C ALA A 403 14.12 -10.12 12.26
N LYS A 404 14.39 -9.59 11.06
CA LYS A 404 15.32 -10.20 10.10
C LYS A 404 16.76 -10.23 10.62
N THR A 405 17.22 -9.16 11.25
CA THR A 405 18.55 -9.13 11.88
C THR A 405 18.65 -10.21 12.96
N ARG A 406 17.65 -10.32 13.82
CA ARG A 406 17.62 -11.35 14.87
C ARG A 406 17.47 -12.76 14.31
N TYR A 407 16.70 -12.92 13.23
CA TYR A 407 16.56 -14.19 12.52
C TYR A 407 17.91 -14.73 12.04
N ALA A 408 18.83 -13.87 11.57
CA ALA A 408 20.18 -14.29 11.22
C ALA A 408 20.91 -14.91 12.43
N SER A 409 20.87 -14.24 13.60
CA SER A 409 21.44 -14.79 14.83
C SER A 409 20.77 -16.09 15.28
N ILE A 410 19.44 -16.21 15.14
CA ILE A 410 18.71 -17.44 15.47
C ILE A 410 19.18 -18.61 14.59
N ARG A 411 19.38 -18.39 13.29
CA ARG A 411 19.91 -19.43 12.38
C ARG A 411 21.30 -19.90 12.80
N GLU A 412 22.19 -18.96 13.13
CA GLU A 412 23.54 -19.28 13.61
C GLU A 412 23.50 -20.09 14.91
N MET A 413 22.68 -19.69 15.89
CA MET A 413 22.53 -20.40 17.16
C MET A 413 21.96 -21.82 16.96
N LEU A 414 21.03 -22.00 16.02
CA LEU A 414 20.48 -23.33 15.69
C LEU A 414 21.53 -24.23 15.05
N ALA A 415 22.30 -23.69 14.10
CA ALA A 415 23.41 -24.37 13.46
C ALA A 415 24.45 -24.85 14.50
N GLU A 416 24.80 -24.00 15.47
CA GLU A 416 25.69 -24.35 16.58
C GLU A 416 25.10 -25.39 17.53
N SER A 417 23.77 -25.40 17.69
CA SER A 417 23.03 -26.36 18.50
C SER A 417 22.76 -27.69 17.79
N GLY A 418 23.29 -27.90 16.57
CA GLY A 418 23.09 -29.11 15.78
C GLY A 418 21.70 -29.25 15.14
N ILE A 419 20.93 -28.16 15.06
CA ILE A 419 19.64 -28.08 14.37
C ILE A 419 19.83 -27.41 13.02
N ASN A 420 19.28 -28.00 11.95
CA ASN A 420 19.38 -27.41 10.62
C ASN A 420 18.73 -26.03 10.57
N GLU A 421 19.50 -24.99 10.22
CA GLU A 421 19.07 -23.59 10.16
C GLU A 421 17.91 -23.33 9.18
N ASN A 422 17.67 -24.25 8.22
CA ASN A 422 16.53 -24.16 7.29
C ASN A 422 15.20 -24.61 7.93
N ARG A 423 15.22 -25.08 9.19
CA ARG A 423 14.01 -25.34 9.97
C ARG A 423 13.37 -24.07 10.54
N VAL A 424 14.00 -22.91 10.35
CA VAL A 424 13.37 -21.61 10.66
C VAL A 424 13.32 -20.77 9.41
N LYS A 425 12.14 -20.20 9.14
CA LYS A 425 11.90 -19.36 7.96
C LYS A 425 11.30 -18.03 8.39
N ILE A 426 11.85 -16.93 7.89
CA ILE A 426 11.23 -15.61 8.01
C ILE A 426 10.64 -15.17 6.66
N VAL A 427 9.42 -14.66 6.67
CA VAL A 427 8.71 -14.22 5.46
C VAL A 427 7.93 -12.94 5.71
N SER A 428 7.73 -12.14 4.66
CA SER A 428 6.80 -11.02 4.68
C SER A 428 5.45 -11.43 4.10
N ILE A 429 4.37 -11.16 4.84
CA ILE A 429 2.98 -11.41 4.44
C ILE A 429 2.14 -10.23 4.92
N SER A 430 1.60 -9.46 3.99
CA SER A 430 0.66 -8.36 4.24
C SER A 430 -0.74 -8.86 4.61
N ALA A 431 -1.57 -7.96 5.11
CA ALA A 431 -2.97 -8.25 5.43
C ALA A 431 -3.79 -8.72 4.21
N GLY A 432 -3.44 -8.29 3.00
CA GLY A 432 -4.12 -8.66 1.76
C GLY A 432 -3.60 -9.92 1.08
N GLU A 433 -2.58 -10.58 1.64
CA GLU A 433 -1.81 -11.64 0.99
C GLU A 433 -2.22 -13.06 1.48
N GLY A 434 -3.52 -13.34 1.55
CA GLY A 434 -4.04 -14.65 2.00
C GLY A 434 -3.60 -15.84 1.14
N GLU A 435 -3.54 -15.68 -0.18
CA GLU A 435 -3.03 -16.70 -1.10
C GLU A 435 -1.54 -16.99 -0.87
N LYS A 436 -0.75 -15.93 -0.62
CA LYS A 436 0.68 -16.07 -0.31
C LYS A 436 0.89 -16.79 1.01
N TYR A 437 0.09 -16.49 2.03
CA TYR A 437 0.12 -17.22 3.30
C TYR A 437 -0.07 -18.72 3.10
N ALA A 438 -1.12 -19.12 2.38
CA ALA A 438 -1.38 -20.54 2.06
C ALA A 438 -0.24 -21.19 1.27
N LYS A 439 0.31 -20.47 0.29
CA LYS A 439 1.44 -20.90 -0.53
C LYS A 439 2.70 -21.13 0.31
N VAL A 440 3.08 -20.17 1.16
CA VAL A 440 4.27 -20.25 2.02
C VAL A 440 4.21 -21.45 2.95
N ILE A 441 3.06 -21.73 3.56
CA ILE A 441 2.90 -22.90 4.45
C ILE A 441 3.08 -24.20 3.67
N SER A 442 2.48 -24.27 2.48
CA SER A 442 2.59 -25.44 1.61
C SER A 442 4.03 -25.70 1.16
N GLU A 443 4.77 -24.64 0.84
CA GLU A 443 6.18 -24.71 0.47
C GLU A 443 7.05 -25.11 1.67
N PHE A 444 6.85 -24.45 2.81
CA PHE A 444 7.64 -24.73 4.01
C PHE A 444 7.41 -26.15 4.55
N LYS A 445 6.17 -26.66 4.46
CA LYS A 445 5.87 -28.06 4.75
C LYS A 445 6.74 -29.01 3.90
N LYS A 446 6.80 -28.79 2.58
CA LYS A 446 7.60 -29.63 1.67
C LYS A 446 9.09 -29.56 1.99
N GLU A 447 9.59 -28.36 2.31
CA GLU A 447 10.98 -28.16 2.75
C GLU A 447 11.29 -28.98 4.01
N LEU A 448 10.39 -28.99 5.00
CA LEU A 448 10.56 -29.78 6.22
C LEU A 448 10.42 -31.29 6.00
N GLU A 449 9.53 -31.74 5.09
CA GLU A 449 9.42 -33.15 4.72
C GLU A 449 10.72 -33.67 4.09
N GLN A 450 11.41 -32.85 3.30
CA GLN A 450 12.72 -33.18 2.71
C GLN A 450 13.83 -33.27 3.76
N LEU A 451 13.77 -32.41 4.78
CA LEU A 451 14.72 -32.45 5.91
C LEU A 451 14.47 -33.63 6.86
N GLY A 452 13.27 -34.21 6.85
CA GLY A 452 12.90 -35.30 7.76
C GLY A 452 12.73 -34.85 9.22
N PRO A 453 12.54 -35.81 10.15
CA PRO A 453 12.41 -35.51 11.58
C PRO A 453 13.73 -34.99 12.17
N ILE A 454 13.65 -34.17 13.22
CA ILE A 454 14.86 -33.70 13.93
C ILE A 454 15.54 -34.88 14.62
N ARG A 455 16.80 -35.17 14.26
CA ARG A 455 17.63 -36.15 14.98
C ARG A 455 18.77 -35.46 15.73
N PRO A 456 19.20 -35.99 16.89
CA PRO A 456 20.37 -35.47 17.60
C PRO A 456 21.62 -35.53 16.70
N ASN A 457 22.40 -34.43 16.65
CA ASN A 457 23.69 -34.31 15.94
C ASN A 457 23.64 -34.45 14.40
N GLU A 458 22.51 -34.20 13.74
CA GLU A 458 22.38 -34.38 12.28
C GLU A 458 22.85 -33.17 11.46
N TYR A 459 22.99 -31.98 12.07
CA TYR A 459 23.50 -30.82 11.36
C TYR A 459 25.02 -30.68 11.52
N ILE A 460 25.73 -30.89 10.41
CA ILE A 460 27.13 -30.46 10.26
C ILE A 460 27.08 -29.12 9.53
N LYS A 461 27.49 -28.04 10.21
CA LYS A 461 27.63 -26.70 9.59
C LYS A 461 28.51 -26.85 8.36
N PRO A 462 28.04 -26.52 7.14
CA PRO A 462 28.89 -26.49 5.97
C PRO A 462 30.07 -25.56 6.26
N ALA A 463 31.30 -26.02 5.98
CA ALA A 463 32.46 -25.13 6.09
C ALA A 463 32.20 -23.90 5.20
N ILE A 464 32.34 -22.70 5.76
CA ILE A 464 32.25 -21.47 4.99
C ILE A 464 33.40 -21.54 3.98
N GLU A 465 33.09 -21.69 2.69
CA GLU A 465 34.08 -21.45 1.65
C GLU A 465 34.44 -19.96 1.73
N GLU A 466 35.63 -19.66 2.26
CA GLU A 466 36.20 -18.33 2.14
C GLU A 466 36.24 -17.99 0.65
N LYS A 467 35.38 -17.06 0.23
CA LYS A 467 35.53 -16.42 -1.07
C LYS A 467 36.94 -15.83 -1.07
N LYS A 468 37.84 -16.43 -1.86
CA LYS A 468 39.11 -15.79 -2.23
C LYS A 468 38.74 -14.40 -2.74
N GLU A 469 39.15 -13.37 -2.01
CA GLU A 469 39.15 -12.02 -2.56
C GLU A 469 39.96 -12.08 -3.85
N GLU A 470 39.30 -11.85 -4.99
CA GLU A 470 40.00 -11.57 -6.23
C GLU A 470 40.84 -10.31 -5.95
N GLU A 471 42.18 -10.46 -6.04
CA GLU A 471 43.12 -9.36 -5.93
C GLU A 471 42.63 -8.21 -6.82
N LYS A 472 42.21 -7.12 -6.19
CA LYS A 472 41.96 -5.86 -6.89
C LYS A 472 43.21 -5.52 -7.68
N ALA A 473 43.06 -5.35 -8.99
CA ALA A 473 44.12 -4.90 -9.89
C ALA A 473 44.90 -3.75 -9.27
N ARG A 474 46.23 -3.86 -9.29
CA ARG A 474 47.13 -2.81 -8.80
C ARG A 474 46.90 -1.54 -9.61
N LEU A 475 46.97 -0.40 -8.92
CA LEU A 475 46.85 0.95 -9.46
C LEU A 475 47.94 1.35 -10.49
N ASP A 476 48.79 0.41 -10.88
CA ASP A 476 49.87 0.59 -11.84
C ASP A 476 49.46 0.13 -13.26
N GLU A 477 48.22 -0.38 -13.43
CA GLU A 477 47.67 -0.86 -14.71
C GLU A 477 46.49 0.00 -15.25
N ILE A 478 46.37 1.26 -14.79
CA ILE A 478 45.52 2.31 -15.38
C ILE A 478 46.44 3.44 -15.84
#